data_AF-U6D6Y1-F1
#
_entry.id   AF-U6D6Y1-F1
#
_cell.length_a   1.000
_cell.length_b   1.000
_cell.length_c   1.000
_cell.angle_alpha   90.00
_cell.angle_beta   90.00
_cell.angle_gamma   90.00
#
_symmetry.space_group_name_H-M   'P 1'
#
loop_
_entity.id
_entity.type
_entity.pdbx_description
1 polymer ?
#
loop_
_entity_poly.entity_id
_entity_poly.type
_entity_poly.pdbx_seq_one_letter_code
_entity_poly.pdbx_strand_id
1 'polypeptide(L)'
;EEEEEEERLDALQGILSAFLEEDSLLNICKEIVERWSESQNVITKVKKEDEVQAIATLIEKQAQIVVKPRMVSEEEKQRKAALLAQYADVTDEEDEADEKDDSCASTVNIGSDKSLFRNTNVEDVLTARKLERDSLRDESQRKKEQDKLQRERDKLAKQERKEKEKKRTQRGERKR
;
A
#
# COMPACT_ATOMS: atom_id res chain seq x y z
N GLU A 1 -14.66 -26.63 -19.43
CA GLU A 1 -15.64 -26.57 -18.32
C GLU A 1 -16.53 -27.80 -18.32
N GLU A 2 -17.22 -28.13 -19.43
CA GLU A 2 -18.04 -29.36 -19.51
C GLU A 2 -17.25 -30.66 -19.26
N GLU A 3 -16.08 -30.86 -19.89
CA GLU A 3 -15.23 -32.04 -19.62
C GLU A 3 -14.79 -32.15 -18.14
N GLU A 4 -14.57 -31.02 -17.47
CA GLU A 4 -14.09 -31.02 -16.08
C GLU A 4 -15.23 -31.29 -15.08
N GLU A 5 -16.46 -30.90 -15.41
CA GLU A 5 -17.65 -31.27 -14.63
C GLU A 5 -17.99 -32.75 -14.80
N GLU A 6 -17.85 -33.30 -16.00
CA GLU A 6 -18.08 -34.72 -16.28
C GLU A 6 -17.08 -35.61 -15.50
N GLU A 7 -15.79 -35.26 -15.50
CA GLU A 7 -14.77 -35.95 -14.68
C GLU A 7 -15.07 -35.90 -13.18
N ARG A 8 -15.55 -34.75 -12.68
CA ARG A 8 -15.94 -34.59 -11.27
C ARG A 8 -17.14 -35.44 -10.92
N LEU A 9 -18.13 -35.54 -11.82
CA LEU A 9 -19.32 -36.38 -11.64
C LEU A 9 -18.94 -37.86 -11.61
N ASP A 10 -18.13 -38.32 -12.56
CA ASP A 10 -17.67 -39.71 -12.62
C ASP A 10 -16.88 -40.12 -11.37
N ALA A 11 -15.99 -39.24 -10.90
CA ALA A 11 -15.25 -39.47 -9.66
C ALA A 11 -16.18 -39.56 -8.44
N LEU A 12 -17.18 -38.66 -8.35
CA LEU A 12 -18.15 -38.67 -7.25
C LEU A 12 -19.01 -39.94 -7.28
N GLN A 13 -19.46 -40.34 -8.47
CA GLN A 13 -20.26 -41.53 -8.68
C GLN A 13 -19.48 -42.79 -8.30
N GLY A 14 -18.19 -42.87 -8.66
CA GLY A 14 -17.31 -43.96 -8.26
C GLY A 14 -17.16 -44.10 -6.74
N ILE A 15 -17.05 -42.98 -6.01
CA ILE A 15 -16.90 -42.98 -4.54
C ILE A 15 -18.22 -43.29 -3.83
N LEU A 16 -19.31 -42.69 -4.28
CA LEU A 16 -20.60 -42.73 -3.59
C LEU A 16 -21.46 -43.95 -3.98
N SER A 17 -21.14 -44.63 -5.08
CA SER A 17 -21.83 -45.87 -5.52
C SER A 17 -21.85 -46.97 -4.46
N ALA A 18 -20.84 -47.02 -3.57
CA ALA A 18 -20.78 -48.00 -2.48
C ALA A 18 -21.74 -47.70 -1.31
N PHE A 19 -22.35 -46.50 -1.27
CA PHE A 19 -23.13 -46.01 -0.14
C PHE A 19 -24.57 -45.64 -0.50
N LEU A 20 -24.85 -45.37 -1.78
CA LEU A 20 -26.13 -44.89 -2.27
C LEU A 20 -26.67 -45.78 -3.38
N GLU A 21 -27.99 -45.92 -3.42
CA GLU A 21 -28.69 -46.62 -4.49
C GLU A 21 -28.60 -45.83 -5.80
N GLU A 22 -28.46 -46.55 -6.92
CA GLU A 22 -28.17 -46.01 -8.26
C GLU A 22 -29.19 -44.96 -8.71
N ASP A 23 -30.46 -45.11 -8.32
CA ASP A 23 -31.57 -44.20 -8.61
C ASP A 23 -31.44 -42.82 -7.93
N SER A 24 -30.74 -42.76 -6.79
CA SER A 24 -30.52 -41.52 -6.02
C SER A 24 -29.13 -40.94 -6.20
N LEU A 25 -28.16 -41.79 -6.54
CA LEU A 25 -26.73 -41.46 -6.65
C LEU A 25 -26.49 -40.33 -7.66
N LEU A 26 -27.07 -40.43 -8.85
CA LEU A 26 -26.82 -39.50 -9.94
C LEU A 26 -27.39 -38.09 -9.64
N ASN A 27 -28.55 -38.03 -8.98
CA ASN A 27 -29.14 -36.77 -8.53
C ASN A 27 -28.31 -36.11 -7.42
N ILE A 28 -27.82 -36.89 -6.45
CA ILE A 28 -27.00 -36.36 -5.35
C ILE A 28 -25.65 -35.87 -5.87
N CYS A 29 -25.02 -36.59 -6.81
CA CYS A 29 -23.75 -36.17 -7.40
C CYS A 29 -23.90 -34.84 -8.16
N LYS A 30 -24.99 -34.69 -8.93
CA LYS A 30 -25.33 -33.43 -9.60
C LYS A 30 -25.57 -32.29 -8.61
N GLU A 31 -26.34 -32.52 -7.55
CA GLU A 31 -26.60 -31.50 -6.53
C GLU A 31 -25.30 -31.04 -5.84
N ILE A 32 -24.38 -31.96 -5.54
CA ILE A 32 -23.10 -31.62 -4.90
C ILE A 32 -22.26 -30.73 -5.82
N VAL A 33 -22.16 -31.06 -7.11
CA VAL A 33 -21.41 -30.26 -8.09
C VAL A 33 -22.06 -28.88 -8.26
N GLU A 34 -23.38 -28.83 -8.39
CA GLU A 34 -24.14 -27.58 -8.50
C GLU A 34 -23.93 -26.68 -7.28
N ARG A 35 -24.11 -27.20 -6.06
CA ARG A 35 -23.89 -26.43 -4.82
C ARG A 35 -22.45 -26.00 -4.63
N TRP A 36 -21.48 -26.82 -5.06
CA TRP A 36 -20.07 -26.44 -5.05
C TRP A 36 -19.82 -25.26 -5.99
N SER A 37 -20.34 -25.33 -7.22
CA SER A 37 -20.23 -24.25 -8.22
C SER A 37 -20.90 -22.96 -7.73
N GLU A 38 -22.09 -23.04 -7.13
CA GLU A 38 -22.77 -21.90 -6.50
C GLU A 38 -21.93 -21.28 -5.37
N SER A 39 -21.37 -22.11 -4.49
CA SER A 39 -20.52 -21.65 -3.39
C SER A 39 -19.27 -20.93 -3.88
N GLN A 40 -18.60 -21.48 -4.90
CA GLN A 40 -17.47 -20.83 -5.56
C GLN A 40 -17.87 -19.51 -6.21
N ASN A 41 -19.03 -19.46 -6.87
CA ASN A 41 -19.51 -18.26 -7.53
C ASN A 41 -19.82 -17.15 -6.51
N VAL A 42 -20.42 -17.47 -5.36
CA VAL A 42 -20.61 -16.53 -4.25
C VAL A 42 -19.27 -16.01 -3.70
N ILE A 43 -18.29 -16.90 -3.48
CA ILE A 43 -16.95 -16.50 -3.02
C ILE A 43 -16.26 -15.57 -4.03
N THR A 44 -16.37 -15.86 -5.33
CA THR A 44 -15.78 -15.00 -6.36
C THR A 44 -16.49 -13.66 -6.51
N LYS A 45 -17.82 -13.61 -6.35
CA LYS A 45 -18.59 -12.37 -6.34
C LYS A 45 -18.22 -11.48 -5.17
N VAL A 46 -18.14 -12.03 -3.95
CA VAL A 46 -17.71 -11.29 -2.74
C VAL A 46 -16.31 -10.71 -2.92
N LYS A 47 -15.35 -11.50 -3.43
CA LYS A 47 -13.99 -11.01 -3.71
C LYS A 47 -13.95 -9.88 -4.73
N LYS A 48 -14.71 -10.00 -5.82
CA LYS A 48 -14.82 -8.94 -6.85
C LYS A 48 -15.44 -7.67 -6.27
N GLU A 49 -16.42 -7.79 -5.40
CA GLU A 49 -17.09 -6.66 -4.75
C GLU A 49 -16.15 -5.96 -3.76
N ASP A 50 -15.36 -6.73 -2.99
CA ASP A 50 -14.30 -6.21 -2.12
C ASP A 50 -13.21 -5.46 -2.91
N GLU A 51 -12.80 -5.98 -4.07
CA GLU A 51 -11.82 -5.34 -4.96
C GLU A 51 -12.37 -4.04 -5.55
N VAL A 52 -13.62 -4.04 -6.03
CA VAL A 52 -14.30 -2.84 -6.54
C VAL A 52 -14.43 -1.79 -5.43
N GLN A 53 -14.77 -2.21 -4.21
CA GLN A 53 -14.88 -1.32 -3.06
C GLN A 53 -13.51 -0.74 -2.66
N ALA A 54 -12.44 -1.53 -2.71
CA ALA A 54 -11.08 -1.05 -2.48
C ALA A 54 -10.67 0.00 -3.53
N ILE A 55 -10.97 -0.23 -4.82
CA ILE A 55 -10.70 0.74 -5.89
C ILE A 55 -11.52 2.02 -5.68
N ALA A 56 -12.80 1.93 -5.34
CA ALA A 56 -13.64 3.09 -5.06
C ALA A 56 -13.08 3.94 -3.90
N THR A 57 -12.66 3.29 -2.80
CA THR A 57 -12.05 4.00 -1.66
C THR A 57 -10.72 4.66 -2.01
N LEU A 58 -9.93 4.05 -2.92
CA LEU A 58 -8.67 4.61 -3.39
C LEU A 58 -8.90 5.84 -4.26
N ILE A 59 -9.87 5.79 -5.17
CA ILE A 59 -10.27 6.92 -6.02
C ILE A 59 -10.78 8.08 -5.17
N GLU A 60 -11.63 7.81 -4.17
CA GLU A 60 -12.15 8.83 -3.26
C GLU A 60 -11.03 9.53 -2.49
N LYS A 61 -10.06 8.78 -1.97
CA LYS A 61 -8.86 9.34 -1.31
C LYS A 61 -8.06 10.24 -2.26
N GLN A 62 -7.89 9.84 -3.52
CA GLN A 62 -7.18 10.64 -4.51
C GLN A 62 -7.96 11.90 -4.91
N ALA A 63 -9.29 11.80 -5.04
CA ALA A 63 -10.16 12.93 -5.38
C ALA A 63 -10.24 13.97 -4.25
N GLN A 64 -10.09 13.57 -2.99
CA GLN A 64 -10.01 14.50 -1.85
C GLN A 64 -8.67 15.24 -1.78
N ILE A 65 -7.63 14.75 -2.48
CA ILE A 65 -6.32 15.38 -2.68
C ILE A 65 -6.35 16.27 -3.95
N VAL A 66 -7.52 16.74 -4.40
CA VAL A 66 -7.57 17.80 -5.43
C VAL A 66 -7.23 19.15 -4.79
N VAL A 67 -6.09 19.66 -5.25
CA VAL A 67 -5.48 20.96 -4.96
C VAL A 67 -6.51 22.04 -4.66
N LYS A 68 -6.53 22.54 -3.43
CA LYS A 68 -7.19 23.82 -3.12
C LYS A 68 -6.56 24.87 -4.04
N PRO A 69 -7.31 25.54 -4.94
CA PRO A 69 -6.74 26.62 -5.74
C PRO A 69 -6.18 27.66 -4.77
N ARG A 70 -4.87 27.86 -4.83
CA ARG A 70 -4.16 28.85 -4.00
C ARG A 70 -4.80 30.22 -4.26
N MET A 71 -5.34 30.83 -3.21
CA MET A 71 -5.86 32.19 -3.26
C MET A 71 -4.66 33.12 -3.48
N VAL A 72 -4.47 33.55 -4.73
CA VAL A 72 -3.41 34.50 -5.09
C VAL A 72 -3.80 35.88 -4.57
N SER A 73 -3.00 36.43 -3.66
CA SER A 73 -3.23 37.76 -3.09
C SER A 73 -3.13 38.84 -4.17
N GLU A 74 -3.82 39.97 -3.99
CA GLU A 74 -3.74 41.10 -4.94
C GLU A 74 -2.30 41.58 -5.15
N GLU A 75 -1.47 41.52 -4.12
CA GLU A 75 -0.05 41.87 -4.21
C GLU A 75 0.74 40.90 -5.12
N GLU A 76 0.44 39.60 -5.08
CA GLU A 76 1.07 38.60 -5.95
C GLU A 76 0.62 38.78 -7.42
N LYS A 77 -0.64 39.19 -7.64
CA LYS A 77 -1.14 39.53 -8.98
C LYS A 77 -0.47 40.80 -9.52
N GLN A 78 -0.32 41.83 -8.70
CA GLN A 78 0.36 43.08 -9.07
C GLN A 78 1.83 42.86 -9.39
N ARG A 79 2.56 42.06 -8.59
CA ARG A 79 3.96 41.69 -8.90
C ARG A 79 4.08 40.93 -10.20
N LYS A 80 3.17 39.98 -10.47
CA LYS A 80 3.16 39.24 -11.74
C LYS A 80 2.87 40.16 -12.93
N ALA A 81 1.94 41.10 -12.78
CA ALA A 81 1.63 42.08 -13.82
C ALA A 81 2.81 43.03 -14.09
N ALA A 82 3.47 43.52 -13.05
CA ALA A 82 4.66 44.37 -13.18
C ALA A 82 5.82 43.64 -13.87
N LEU A 83 6.03 42.36 -13.53
CA LEU A 83 7.02 41.53 -14.22
C LEU A 83 6.66 41.35 -15.70
N LEU A 84 5.40 41.05 -16.01
CA LEU A 84 4.95 40.90 -17.41
C LEU A 84 5.08 42.21 -18.20
N ALA A 85 4.80 43.36 -17.59
CA ALA A 85 4.99 44.67 -18.20
C ALA A 85 6.47 44.91 -18.56
N GLN A 86 7.41 44.52 -17.69
CA GLN A 86 8.84 44.61 -17.97
C GLN A 86 9.27 43.81 -19.22
N TYR A 87 8.56 42.73 -19.55
CA TYR A 87 8.81 41.97 -20.78
C TYR A 87 7.99 42.48 -21.98
N ALA A 88 6.92 43.25 -21.75
CA ALA A 88 6.13 43.84 -22.82
C ALA A 88 6.92 44.91 -23.59
N ASP A 89 7.75 45.68 -22.88
CA ASP A 89 8.59 46.74 -23.47
C ASP A 89 9.77 46.20 -24.32
N VAL A 90 9.97 44.87 -24.38
CA VAL A 90 11.12 44.25 -25.10
C VAL A 90 10.71 43.61 -26.43
N THR A 91 9.44 43.70 -26.84
CA THR A 91 8.93 42.94 -28.00
C THR A 91 8.37 43.78 -29.15
N ASP A 92 8.34 45.12 -29.05
CA ASP A 92 7.73 45.97 -30.09
C ASP A 92 8.61 47.14 -30.58
N GLU A 93 9.94 47.02 -30.45
CA GLU A 93 10.88 48.06 -30.93
C GLU A 93 12.05 47.45 -31.73
N GLU A 94 11.75 46.51 -32.64
CA GLU A 94 12.57 46.24 -33.83
C GLU A 94 11.88 46.86 -35.05
N ASP A 95 11.76 48.21 -35.08
CA ASP A 95 11.85 48.96 -36.33
C ASP A 95 12.19 50.43 -36.02
N GLU A 96 13.18 50.95 -36.75
CA GLU A 96 13.65 52.35 -36.79
C GLU A 96 14.73 52.82 -35.77
N ALA A 97 15.99 52.60 -36.16
CA ALA A 97 17.14 53.51 -36.10
C ALA A 97 17.19 54.65 -35.05
N ASP A 98 18.17 54.62 -34.13
CA ASP A 98 19.23 55.66 -34.00
C ASP A 98 20.28 55.24 -32.96
N GLU A 99 21.53 55.67 -33.15
CA GLU A 99 22.67 55.45 -32.26
C GLU A 99 22.48 56.17 -30.90
N LYS A 100 22.80 55.48 -29.78
CA LYS A 100 23.64 56.04 -28.69
C LYS A 100 24.00 55.05 -27.58
N ASP A 101 25.30 55.04 -27.34
CA ASP A 101 26.08 54.68 -26.14
C ASP A 101 25.38 55.02 -24.80
N ASP A 102 25.39 54.10 -23.83
CA ASP A 102 26.15 54.26 -22.57
C ASP A 102 25.88 53.12 -21.57
N SER A 103 26.97 52.43 -21.23
CA SER A 103 27.38 51.95 -19.91
C SER A 103 26.33 51.77 -18.79
N CYS A 104 26.15 50.53 -18.32
CA CYS A 104 26.42 50.20 -16.90
C CYS A 104 26.49 48.68 -16.70
N ALA A 105 27.71 48.16 -16.78
CA ALA A 105 28.07 46.88 -16.19
C ALA A 105 28.07 47.00 -14.65
N SER A 106 26.97 46.65 -13.99
CA SER A 106 26.97 46.37 -12.55
C SER A 106 26.85 44.87 -12.30
N THR A 107 28.01 44.25 -12.27
CA THR A 107 28.28 42.96 -11.60
C THR A 107 27.92 43.09 -10.12
N VAL A 108 26.82 42.47 -9.72
CA VAL A 108 26.53 42.14 -8.31
C VAL A 108 26.31 40.64 -8.17
N ASN A 109 27.44 39.92 -8.18
CA ASN A 109 27.55 38.66 -7.45
C ASN A 109 27.37 38.95 -5.94
N ILE A 110 26.13 38.88 -5.45
CA ILE A 110 25.83 38.87 -4.01
C ILE A 110 25.06 37.59 -3.67
N GLY A 111 25.84 36.58 -3.29
CA GLY A 111 25.45 35.55 -2.33
C GLY A 111 24.48 34.48 -2.84
N SER A 112 25.04 33.32 -3.18
CA SER A 112 24.34 32.04 -3.37
C SER A 112 23.49 31.57 -2.16
N ASP A 113 23.45 32.35 -1.07
CA ASP A 113 22.70 32.08 0.17
C ASP A 113 21.37 32.86 0.27
N LYS A 114 20.94 33.60 -0.75
CA LYS A 114 19.68 34.39 -0.73
C LYS A 114 18.55 33.80 -1.57
N SER A 115 18.44 32.47 -1.65
CA SER A 115 17.17 31.88 -2.07
C SER A 115 16.15 32.07 -0.94
N LEU A 116 15.32 33.12 -1.01
CA LEU A 116 14.26 33.45 -0.04
C LEU A 116 13.31 32.28 0.25
N PHE A 117 13.34 31.25 -0.60
CA PHE A 117 12.72 29.96 -0.34
C PHE A 117 13.75 28.87 -0.64
N ARG A 118 14.18 28.13 0.39
CA ARG A 118 14.84 26.82 0.18
C ARG A 118 13.81 25.86 -0.38
N ASN A 119 14.23 25.03 -1.33
CA ASN A 119 13.37 23.98 -1.87
C ASN A 119 13.18 22.88 -0.83
N THR A 120 12.12 22.99 -0.03
CA THR A 120 11.75 22.00 1.00
C THR A 120 11.35 20.66 0.36
N ASN A 121 10.84 20.66 -0.88
CA ASN A 121 10.46 19.42 -1.56
C ASN A 121 11.66 18.49 -1.78
N VAL A 122 12.83 19.03 -2.12
CA VAL A 122 14.06 18.23 -2.26
C VAL A 122 14.48 17.63 -0.92
N GLU A 123 14.40 18.39 0.16
CA GLU A 123 14.72 17.94 1.52
C GLU A 123 13.71 16.87 2.01
N ASP A 124 12.42 17.07 1.75
CA ASP A 124 11.32 16.16 2.10
C ASP A 124 11.41 14.83 1.35
N VAL A 125 11.71 14.85 0.06
CA VAL A 125 11.89 13.61 -0.73
C VAL A 125 13.11 12.82 -0.25
N LEU A 126 14.21 13.50 0.06
CA LEU A 126 15.43 12.84 0.56
C LEU A 126 15.22 12.25 1.96
N THR A 127 14.50 12.95 2.84
CA THR A 127 14.18 12.47 4.18
C THR A 127 13.18 11.32 4.15
N ALA A 128 12.15 11.37 3.31
CA ALA A 128 11.20 10.27 3.12
C ALA A 128 11.89 8.99 2.63
N ARG A 129 12.75 9.09 1.62
CA ARG A 129 13.52 7.94 1.11
C ARG A 129 14.51 7.38 2.14
N LYS A 130 15.04 8.23 3.02
CA LYS A 130 15.88 7.78 4.14
C LYS A 130 15.06 7.05 5.20
N LEU A 131 13.91 7.60 5.58
CA LEU A 131 12.99 7.00 6.55
C LEU A 131 12.49 5.63 6.08
N GLU A 132 12.15 5.48 4.80
CA GLU A 132 11.73 4.20 4.22
C GLU A 132 12.83 3.13 4.36
N ARG A 133 14.08 3.51 4.07
CA ARG A 133 15.24 2.61 4.20
C ARG A 133 15.49 2.19 5.64
N ASP A 134 15.40 3.14 6.57
CA ASP A 134 15.61 2.88 8.00
C ASP A 134 14.46 2.02 8.56
N SER A 135 13.21 2.28 8.15
CA SER A 135 12.05 1.46 8.50
C SER A 135 12.20 0.00 8.06
N LEU A 136 12.69 -0.25 6.83
CA LEU A 136 12.92 -1.62 6.33
C LEU A 136 13.99 -2.36 7.14
N ARG A 137 15.02 -1.63 7.62
CA ARG A 137 16.06 -2.19 8.49
C ARG A 137 15.49 -2.56 9.87
N ASP A 138 14.72 -1.66 10.46
CA ASP A 138 14.10 -1.87 11.77
C ASP A 138 13.07 -3.01 11.74
N GLU A 139 12.27 -3.12 10.68
CA GLU A 139 11.31 -4.20 10.51
C GLU A 139 12.00 -5.57 10.41
N SER A 140 13.11 -5.66 9.67
CA SER A 140 13.92 -6.88 9.60
C SER A 140 14.50 -7.27 10.95
N GLN A 141 14.99 -6.29 11.74
CA GLN A 141 15.51 -6.55 13.08
C GLN A 141 14.40 -6.98 14.04
N ARG A 142 13.27 -6.28 14.01
CA ARG A 142 12.10 -6.58 14.85
C ARG A 142 11.55 -7.98 14.59
N LYS A 143 11.52 -8.43 13.33
CA LYS A 143 11.13 -9.81 12.99
C LYS A 143 12.09 -10.83 13.59
N LYS A 144 13.40 -10.58 13.51
CA LYS A 144 14.42 -11.45 14.13
C LYS A 144 14.30 -11.49 15.65
N GLU A 145 13.97 -10.37 16.29
CA GLU A 145 13.74 -10.30 17.74
C GLU A 145 12.46 -11.02 18.16
N GLN A 146 11.37 -10.90 17.39
CA GLN A 146 10.14 -11.65 17.64
C GLN A 146 10.37 -13.16 17.53
N ASP A 147 11.08 -13.62 16.49
CA ASP A 147 11.43 -15.03 16.34
C ASP A 147 12.29 -15.54 17.52
N LYS A 148 13.20 -14.70 18.02
CA LYS A 148 14.03 -15.03 19.19
C LYS A 148 13.18 -15.12 20.46
N LEU A 149 12.31 -14.15 20.71
CA LEU A 149 11.40 -14.12 21.86
C LEU A 149 10.45 -15.33 21.84
N GLN A 150 9.94 -15.71 20.67
CA GLN A 150 9.06 -16.87 20.53
C GLN A 150 9.80 -18.17 20.92
N ARG A 151 11.04 -18.36 20.45
CA ARG A 151 11.87 -19.51 20.84
C ARG A 151 12.17 -19.54 22.34
N GLU A 152 12.42 -18.39 22.95
CA GLU A 152 12.64 -18.30 24.40
C GLU A 152 11.36 -18.61 25.19
N ARG A 153 10.21 -18.11 24.73
CA ARG A 153 8.89 -18.43 25.30
C ARG A 153 8.60 -19.92 25.25
N ASP A 154 8.85 -20.57 24.12
CA ASP A 154 8.64 -22.01 23.98
C ASP A 154 9.59 -22.84 24.87
N LYS A 155 10.84 -22.39 25.03
CA LYS A 155 11.81 -23.02 25.93
C LYS A 155 11.37 -22.92 27.40
N LEU A 156 10.95 -21.72 27.83
CA LEU A 156 10.45 -21.50 29.19
C LEU A 156 9.17 -22.30 29.46
N ALA A 157 8.23 -22.32 28.52
CA ALA A 157 7.01 -23.12 28.64
C ALA A 157 7.30 -24.62 28.78
N LYS A 158 8.29 -25.15 28.05
CA LYS A 158 8.74 -26.55 28.21
C LYS A 158 9.37 -26.80 29.57
N GLN A 159 10.19 -25.89 30.08
CA GLN A 159 10.78 -26.00 31.41
C GLN A 159 9.71 -25.94 32.51
N GLU A 160 8.77 -25.00 32.41
CA GLU A 160 7.68 -24.84 33.36
C GLU A 160 6.78 -26.08 33.41
N ARG A 161 6.48 -26.70 32.26
CA ARG A 161 5.75 -27.98 32.21
C ARG A 161 6.51 -29.09 32.95
N LYS A 162 7.81 -29.23 32.68
CA LYS A 162 8.67 -30.22 33.36
C LYS A 162 8.74 -29.97 34.87
N GLU A 163 8.82 -28.72 35.31
CA GLU A 163 8.83 -28.39 36.74
C GLU A 163 7.48 -28.61 37.41
N LYS A 164 6.36 -28.25 36.76
CA LYS A 164 5.00 -28.53 37.26
C LYS A 164 4.80 -30.04 37.43
N GLU A 165 5.26 -30.84 36.48
CA GLU A 165 5.20 -32.30 36.56
C GLU A 165 6.07 -32.84 37.71
N LYS A 166 7.32 -32.39 37.86
CA LYS A 166 8.20 -32.75 38.99
C LYS A 166 7.61 -32.35 40.34
N LYS A 167 6.99 -31.17 40.46
CA LYS A 167 6.29 -30.73 41.67
C LYS A 167 5.07 -31.60 41.97
N ARG A 168 4.36 -32.07 40.93
CA ARG A 168 3.20 -32.96 41.06
C ARG A 168 3.61 -34.33 41.60
N THR A 169 4.68 -34.92 41.10
CA THR A 169 5.16 -36.24 41.54
C THR A 169 5.78 -36.20 42.94
N GLN A 170 6.58 -35.18 43.25
CA GLN A 170 7.20 -35.02 44.58
C GLN A 170 6.18 -34.76 45.70
N ARG A 171 5.07 -34.05 45.42
CA ARG A 171 3.96 -33.92 46.38
C ARG A 171 3.24 -35.24 46.64
N GLY A 172 3.22 -36.15 45.66
CA GLY A 172 2.61 -37.47 45.78
C GLY A 172 3.38 -38.39 46.72
N GLU A 173 4.71 -38.35 46.68
CA GLU A 173 5.57 -39.16 47.56
C GLU A 173 5.62 -38.64 49.00
N ARG A 174 5.61 -37.32 49.23
CA ARG A 174 5.54 -36.75 50.59
C ARG A 174 4.22 -37.00 51.33
N LYS A 175 3.18 -37.45 50.63
CA LYS A 175 1.85 -37.73 51.18
C LYS A 175 1.62 -39.23 51.44
N ARG A 176 2.52 -40.11 51.00
CA ARG A 176 2.48 -41.55 51.27
C ARG A 176 3.38 -41.90 52.45
#